data_AF-A0A5C3PKB9-F1
#
_entry.id   AF-A0A5C3PKB9-F1
#
_cell.length_a   1.000
_cell.length_b   1.000
_cell.length_c   1.000
_cell.angle_alpha   90.00
_cell.angle_beta   90.00
_cell.angle_gamma   90.00
#
_symmetry.space_group_name_H-M   'P 1'
#
loop_
_entity.id
_entity.type
_entity.pdbx_description
1 polymer ?
#
loop_
_entity_poly.entity_id
_entity_poly.type
_entity_poly.pdbx_seq_one_letter_code
_entity_poly.pdbx_strand_id
1 'polypeptide(L)'
;MKVVPVPVRDDNYAYLLIDEVTNKAAAVDPYDVPKVQAAAEKAGVQIVAGITTHHHFDHSGGNQSAAYPGAPIYGGSNKIPALTNQVKDKGEFNVANIHVRCLATPCHTQDSICYYVTDKSG
;
A
#
# COMPACT_ATOMS: atom_id res chain seq x y z
N MET A 1 10.55 -10.67 4.68
CA MET A 1 9.86 -9.44 4.23
C MET A 1 10.87 -8.32 4.10
N LYS A 2 10.80 -7.56 3.01
CA LYS A 2 11.66 -6.40 2.77
C LYS A 2 10.81 -5.15 2.51
N VAL A 3 11.21 -4.02 3.09
CA VAL A 3 10.58 -2.72 2.84
C VAL A 3 11.51 -1.89 1.96
N VAL A 4 11.01 -1.42 0.83
CA VAL A 4 11.76 -0.55 -0.08
C VAL A 4 11.07 0.82 -0.14
N PRO A 5 11.69 1.89 0.39
CA PRO A 5 11.18 3.23 0.22
C PRO A 5 11.39 3.68 -1.24
N VAL A 6 10.36 4.30 -1.81
CA VAL A 6 10.37 4.89 -3.15
C VAL A 6 10.13 6.38 -2.98
N PRO A 7 11.16 7.24 -3.12
CA PRO A 7 10.97 8.68 -3.09
C PRO A 7 10.04 9.13 -4.22
N VAL A 8 8.96 9.81 -3.86
CA VAL A 8 7.96 10.35 -4.79
C VAL A 8 7.74 11.82 -4.49
N ARG A 9 7.42 12.62 -5.52
CA ARG A 9 7.40 14.09 -5.40
C ARG A 9 8.74 14.62 -4.85
N ASP A 10 8.70 15.74 -4.11
CA ASP A 10 9.88 16.38 -3.52
C ASP A 10 10.20 15.87 -2.11
N ASP A 11 9.17 15.42 -1.36
CA ASP A 11 9.28 15.08 0.07
C ASP A 11 8.39 13.90 0.52
N ASN A 12 7.64 13.25 -0.39
CA ASN A 12 6.83 12.08 -0.06
C ASN A 12 7.61 10.76 -0.27
N TYR A 13 7.13 9.70 0.37
CA TYR A 13 7.58 8.34 0.13
C TYR A 13 6.37 7.43 -0.12
N ALA A 14 6.45 6.68 -1.21
CA ALA A 14 5.72 5.43 -1.34
C ALA A 14 6.59 4.29 -0.78
N TYR A 15 5.99 3.15 -0.46
CA TYR A 15 6.74 1.98 0.02
C TYR A 15 6.31 0.72 -0.71
N LEU A 16 7.28 -0.12 -1.08
CA LEU A 16 7.02 -1.49 -1.47
C LEU A 16 7.22 -2.40 -0.27
N LEU A 17 6.16 -3.11 0.12
CA LEU A 17 6.20 -4.18 1.11
C LEU A 17 6.36 -5.50 0.36
N ILE A 18 7.57 -6.03 0.35
CA ILE A 18 7.95 -7.17 -0.48
C ILE A 18 7.96 -8.45 0.35
N ASP A 19 7.19 -9.43 -0.09
CA ASP A 19 7.33 -10.83 0.30
C ASP A 19 8.38 -11.49 -0.59
N GLU A 20 9.58 -11.66 -0.03
CA GLU A 20 10.73 -12.24 -0.73
C GLU A 20 10.55 -13.73 -1.04
N VAL A 21 9.62 -14.43 -0.37
CA VAL A 21 9.34 -15.84 -0.63
C VAL A 21 8.53 -16.01 -1.91
N THR A 22 7.56 -15.12 -2.15
CA THR A 22 6.63 -15.22 -3.28
C THR A 22 6.92 -14.26 -4.43
N ASN A 23 7.90 -13.35 -4.26
CA ASN A 23 8.18 -12.24 -5.16
C ASN A 23 6.95 -11.36 -5.42
N LYS A 24 6.08 -11.22 -4.42
CA LYS A 24 4.90 -10.35 -4.47
C LYS A 24 5.09 -9.15 -3.56
N ALA A 25 4.45 -8.04 -3.91
CA ALA A 25 4.53 -6.81 -3.14
C ALA A 25 3.18 -6.12 -2.97
N ALA A 26 3.01 -5.45 -1.84
CA ALA A 26 2.02 -4.38 -1.70
C ALA A 26 2.69 -3.02 -1.95
N ALA A 27 2.00 -2.12 -2.65
CA ALA A 27 2.43 -0.74 -2.80
C ALA A 27 1.64 0.16 -1.83
N VAL A 28 2.35 0.82 -0.92
CA VAL A 28 1.79 1.75 0.06
C VAL A 28 1.89 3.17 -0.50
N ASP A 29 0.76 3.88 -0.51
CA ASP A 29 0.60 5.25 -1.01
C ASP A 29 1.25 5.49 -2.40
N PRO A 30 0.86 4.72 -3.44
CA PRO A 30 1.59 4.65 -4.70
C PRO A 30 1.30 5.83 -5.66
N TYR A 31 1.45 7.07 -5.20
CA TYR A 31 1.15 8.27 -5.98
C TYR A 31 1.88 8.34 -7.34
N ASP A 32 3.21 8.26 -7.34
CA ASP A 32 4.03 8.30 -8.55
C ASP A 32 4.18 6.88 -9.11
N VAL A 33 3.13 6.42 -9.79
CA VAL A 33 3.01 5.04 -10.27
C VAL A 33 4.18 4.60 -11.14
N PRO A 34 4.69 5.39 -12.10
CA PRO A 34 5.87 5.01 -12.87
C PRO A 34 7.10 4.71 -12.00
N LYS A 35 7.37 5.52 -10.97
CA LYS A 35 8.50 5.26 -10.05
C LYS A 35 8.29 4.01 -9.22
N VAL A 36 7.07 3.81 -8.70
CA VAL A 36 6.72 2.62 -7.91
C VAL A 36 6.84 1.36 -8.75
N GLN A 37 6.36 1.38 -10.00
CA GLN A 37 6.47 0.26 -10.93
C GLN A 37 7.93 -0.02 -11.29
N ALA A 38 8.73 1.01 -11.61
CA ALA A 38 10.16 0.83 -11.88
C ALA A 38 10.93 0.24 -10.69
N ALA A 39 10.56 0.63 -9.46
CA ALA A 39 11.15 0.06 -8.25
C ALA A 39 10.78 -1.43 -8.07
N ALA A 40 9.53 -1.81 -8.37
CA ALA A 40 9.09 -3.20 -8.33
C ALA A 40 9.77 -4.06 -9.41
N GLU A 41 9.88 -3.55 -10.64
CA GLU A 41 10.60 -4.21 -11.73
C GLU A 41 12.08 -4.42 -11.38
N LYS A 42 12.75 -3.39 -10.85
CA LYS A 42 14.14 -3.49 -10.38
C LYS A 42 14.31 -4.51 -9.26
N ALA A 43 13.32 -4.64 -8.39
CA ALA A 43 13.31 -5.64 -7.32
C ALA A 43 12.91 -7.04 -7.80
N GLY A 44 12.42 -7.19 -9.03
CA GLY A 44 11.96 -8.47 -9.59
C GLY A 44 10.66 -8.97 -8.97
N VAL A 45 9.77 -8.07 -8.54
CA VAL A 45 8.54 -8.42 -7.81
C VAL A 45 7.28 -7.94 -8.52
N GLN A 46 6.18 -8.66 -8.33
CA GLN A 46 4.86 -8.30 -8.82
C GLN A 46 4.08 -7.53 -7.76
N ILE A 47 3.59 -6.33 -8.07
CA ILE A 47 2.66 -5.60 -7.20
C ILE A 47 1.27 -6.26 -7.30
N VAL A 48 0.74 -6.71 -6.16
CA VAL A 48 -0.53 -7.47 -6.09
C VAL A 48 -1.59 -6.81 -5.21
N ALA A 49 -1.25 -5.73 -4.50
CA ALA A 49 -2.18 -4.97 -3.66
C ALA A 49 -1.73 -3.51 -3.54
N GLY A 50 -2.70 -2.60 -3.41
CA GLY A 50 -2.48 -1.22 -3.00
C GLY A 50 -2.94 -1.00 -1.56
N ILE A 51 -2.18 -0.24 -0.79
CA ILE A 51 -2.52 0.13 0.59
C ILE A 51 -2.46 1.65 0.68
N THR A 52 -3.53 2.28 1.15
CA THR A 52 -3.64 3.74 1.23
C THR A 52 -3.86 4.18 2.66
N THR A 53 -2.95 5.00 3.20
CA THR A 53 -3.00 5.49 4.57
C THR A 53 -4.18 6.44 4.80
N HIS A 54 -4.45 7.33 3.84
CA HIS A 54 -5.56 8.28 3.86
C HIS A 54 -5.89 8.84 2.47
N HIS A 55 -7.04 9.50 2.33
CA HIS A 55 -7.58 9.93 1.04
C HIS A 55 -6.89 11.11 0.34
N HIS A 56 -5.86 11.74 0.92
CA HIS A 56 -5.21 12.85 0.21
C HIS A 56 -4.58 12.38 -1.10
N PHE A 57 -4.59 13.26 -2.10
CA PHE A 57 -4.27 12.89 -3.48
C PHE A 57 -2.81 12.49 -3.67
N ASP A 58 -1.91 13.11 -2.92
CA ASP A 58 -0.47 12.79 -2.89
C ASP A 58 -0.14 11.43 -2.26
N HIS A 59 -1.14 10.74 -1.70
CA HIS A 59 -1.06 9.36 -1.23
C HIS A 59 -1.89 8.41 -2.10
N SER A 60 -3.11 8.79 -2.44
CA SER A 60 -4.13 7.92 -3.05
C SER A 60 -4.27 8.08 -4.58
N GLY A 61 -3.63 9.10 -5.16
CA GLY A 61 -3.82 9.48 -6.57
C GLY A 61 -3.40 8.42 -7.58
N GLY A 62 -2.51 7.50 -7.20
CA GLY A 62 -2.06 6.41 -8.07
C GLY A 62 -2.92 5.15 -8.03
N ASN A 63 -3.93 5.08 -7.17
CA ASN A 63 -4.73 3.86 -6.96
C ASN A 63 -5.52 3.42 -8.20
N GLN A 64 -5.92 4.36 -9.05
CA GLN A 64 -6.70 4.08 -10.26
C GLN A 64 -5.83 3.62 -11.46
N SER A 65 -4.52 3.47 -11.26
CA SER A 65 -3.62 3.16 -12.37
C SER A 65 -3.87 1.79 -12.98
N ALA A 66 -3.84 1.75 -14.32
CA ALA A 66 -3.85 0.52 -15.09
C ALA A 66 -2.63 -0.38 -14.82
N ALA A 67 -1.60 0.12 -14.13
CA ALA A 67 -0.43 -0.65 -13.70
C ALA A 67 -0.78 -1.70 -12.61
N TYR A 68 -1.92 -1.58 -11.94
CA TYR A 68 -2.37 -2.49 -10.88
C TYR A 68 -3.72 -3.16 -11.22
N PRO A 69 -3.86 -3.79 -12.40
CA PRO A 69 -5.17 -4.22 -12.88
C PRO A 69 -5.76 -5.29 -11.96
N GLY A 70 -6.92 -4.99 -11.37
CA GLY A 70 -7.64 -5.91 -10.47
C GLY A 70 -6.98 -6.12 -9.09
N ALA A 71 -5.92 -5.38 -8.76
CA ALA A 71 -5.32 -5.44 -7.44
C ALA A 71 -6.28 -4.84 -6.39
N PRO A 72 -6.50 -5.50 -5.25
CA PRO A 72 -7.28 -4.92 -4.18
C PRO A 72 -6.59 -3.66 -3.62
N ILE A 73 -7.39 -2.63 -3.37
CA ILE A 73 -6.97 -1.37 -2.75
C ILE A 73 -7.59 -1.29 -1.35
N TYR A 74 -6.72 -1.30 -0.34
CA TYR A 74 -7.09 -1.22 1.07
C TYR A 74 -7.01 0.22 1.57
N GLY A 75 -7.97 0.63 2.40
CA GLY A 75 -8.03 2.00 2.91
C GLY A 75 -9.16 2.25 3.91
N GLY A 76 -9.11 3.35 4.65
CA GLY A 76 -10.04 3.64 5.75
C GLY A 76 -11.42 4.17 5.35
N SER A 77 -11.59 4.71 4.13
CA SER A 77 -12.86 5.28 3.68
C SER A 77 -13.07 5.23 2.18
N ASN A 78 -14.35 5.34 1.77
CA ASN A 78 -14.78 5.48 0.38
C ASN A 78 -14.34 6.78 -0.32
N LYS A 79 -13.65 7.68 0.39
CA LYS A 79 -13.01 8.86 -0.23
C LYS A 79 -11.75 8.49 -1.00
N ILE A 80 -11.17 7.33 -0.70
CA ILE A 80 -9.98 6.81 -1.39
C ILE A 80 -10.37 6.36 -2.81
N PRO A 81 -9.75 6.91 -3.86
CA PRO A 81 -9.99 6.49 -5.24
C PRO A 81 -9.68 4.99 -5.43
N ALA A 82 -10.51 4.33 -6.23
CA ALA A 82 -10.41 2.88 -6.53
C ALA A 82 -10.42 1.95 -5.32
N LEU A 83 -10.91 2.40 -4.14
CA LEU A 83 -11.04 1.53 -2.98
C LEU A 83 -11.89 0.30 -3.29
N THR A 84 -11.35 -0.88 -3.02
CA THR A 84 -12.09 -2.15 -3.11
C THR A 84 -12.34 -2.75 -1.73
N ASN A 85 -11.44 -2.52 -0.78
CA ASN A 85 -11.43 -3.15 0.53
C ASN A 85 -11.35 -2.08 1.62
N GLN A 86 -12.50 -1.63 2.10
CA GLN A 86 -12.52 -0.72 3.25
C GLN A 86 -12.13 -1.47 4.52
N VAL A 87 -11.13 -0.96 5.24
CA VAL A 87 -10.67 -1.50 6.52
C VAL A 87 -11.03 -0.57 7.68
N LYS A 88 -11.02 -1.11 8.89
CA LYS A 88 -11.36 -0.41 10.14
C LYS A 88 -10.29 -0.69 11.19
N ASP A 89 -10.39 0.01 12.33
CA ASP A 89 -9.52 -0.26 13.47
C ASP A 89 -9.52 -1.75 13.84
N LYS A 90 -8.31 -2.28 14.13
CA LYS A 90 -8.06 -3.69 14.45
C LYS A 90 -8.44 -4.67 13.32
N GLY A 91 -8.78 -4.18 12.13
CA GLY A 91 -8.96 -5.02 10.96
C GLY A 91 -7.65 -5.67 10.55
N GLU A 92 -7.72 -6.87 9.99
CA GLU A 92 -6.55 -7.61 9.55
C GLU A 92 -6.75 -8.14 8.14
N PHE A 93 -5.67 -8.18 7.38
CA PHE A 93 -5.63 -8.81 6.07
C PHE A 93 -4.21 -9.30 5.78
N ASN A 94 -4.07 -10.12 4.74
CA ASN A 94 -2.77 -10.60 4.29
C ASN A 94 -2.51 -10.14 2.86
N VAL A 95 -1.24 -9.81 2.58
CA VAL A 95 -0.73 -9.69 1.22
C VAL A 95 0.37 -10.73 1.06
N ALA A 96 0.08 -11.79 0.29
CA ALA A 96 0.91 -12.99 0.26
C ALA A 96 1.20 -13.50 1.69
N ASN A 97 2.47 -13.59 2.11
CA ASN A 97 2.85 -14.02 3.47
C ASN A 97 2.95 -12.89 4.49
N ILE A 98 2.71 -11.64 4.10
CA ILE A 98 2.76 -10.47 4.99
C ILE A 98 1.41 -10.33 5.68
N HIS A 99 1.40 -10.39 7.01
CA HIS A 99 0.24 -10.06 7.83
C HIS A 99 0.20 -8.56 8.08
N VAL A 100 -0.99 -7.97 7.91
CA VAL A 100 -1.21 -6.53 8.06
C VAL A 100 -2.34 -6.31 9.06
N ARG A 101 -2.04 -5.58 10.12
CA ARG A 101 -3.01 -5.11 11.12
C ARG A 101 -3.25 -3.61 10.98
N CYS A 102 -4.51 -3.24 10.84
CA CYS A 102 -4.95 -1.86 10.66
C CYS A 102 -5.12 -1.19 12.02
N LEU A 103 -4.56 0.00 12.18
CA LEU A 103 -4.66 0.82 13.38
C LEU A 103 -5.29 2.15 12.97
N ALA A 104 -6.52 2.41 13.39
CA ALA A 104 -7.15 3.68 13.09
C ALA A 104 -6.43 4.80 13.87
N THR A 105 -6.03 5.84 13.16
CA THR A 105 -5.26 6.96 13.70
C THR A 105 -5.90 8.28 13.30
N PRO A 106 -7.20 8.50 13.61
CA PRO A 106 -7.91 9.69 13.18
C PRO A 106 -7.29 10.94 13.82
N CYS A 107 -6.79 11.84 12.98
CA CYS A 107 -6.26 13.15 13.38
C CYS A 107 -6.08 14.01 12.14
N HIS A 108 -4.98 13.82 11.40
CA HIS A 108 -4.70 14.49 10.11
C HIS A 108 -5.87 14.38 9.15
N THR A 109 -6.40 13.16 9.00
CA THR A 109 -7.74 12.93 8.45
C THR A 109 -8.52 11.96 9.35
N GLN A 110 -9.85 12.00 9.24
CA GLN A 110 -10.72 11.10 10.00
C GLN A 110 -10.66 9.64 9.52
N ASP A 111 -10.16 9.41 8.31
CA ASP A 111 -10.02 8.09 7.70
C ASP A 111 -8.57 7.57 7.69
N SER A 112 -7.68 8.25 8.43
CA SER A 112 -6.27 7.86 8.54
C SER A 112 -6.12 6.50 9.22
N ILE A 113 -5.35 5.62 8.60
CA ILE A 113 -4.99 4.30 9.11
C ILE A 113 -3.48 4.08 9.00
N CYS A 114 -2.88 3.65 10.11
CA CYS A 114 -1.54 3.10 10.12
C CYS A 114 -1.60 1.58 9.94
N TYR A 115 -0.62 1.01 9.23
CA TYR A 115 -0.54 -0.42 8.96
C TYR A 115 0.65 -1.02 9.69
N TYR A 116 0.37 -1.85 10.68
CA TYR A 116 1.39 -2.64 11.38
C TYR A 116 1.58 -3.96 10.64
N VAL A 117 2.80 -4.21 10.15
CA VAL A 117 3.11 -5.34 9.27
C VAL A 117 4.05 -6.33 9.95
N THR A 118 3.77 -7.62 9.79
CA THR A 118 4.63 -8.71 10.26
C THR A 118 4.77 -9.78 9.17
N ASP A 119 5.89 -10.48 9.20
CA ASP A 119 6.12 -11.66 8.36
C ASP A 119 5.85 -12.92 9.20
N LYS A 120 5.27 -13.97 8.60
CA LYS A 120 5.17 -15.29 9.22
C LYS A 120 6.51 -16.01 9.33
N SER A 121 7.53 -15.49 8.66
CA SER A 121 8.93 -15.90 8.77
C SER A 121 9.55 -15.28 10.03
N GLY A 122 9.08 -15.75 11.20
CA GLY A 122 9.68 -15.48 12.51
C GLY A 122 10.72 -16.52 12.86
#